data_AF-A0A840ESL3-F1
#
_entry.id   AF-A0A840ESL3-F1
#
_cell.length_a   1.000
_cell.length_b   1.000
_cell.length_c   1.000
_cell.angle_alpha   90.00
_cell.angle_beta   90.00
_cell.angle_gamma   90.00
#
_symmetry.space_group_name_H-M   'P 1'
#
loop_
_entity.id
_entity.type
_entity.pdbx_description
1 polymer ?
#
loop_
_entity_poly.entity_id
_entity_poly.type
_entity_poly.pdbx_seq_one_letter_code
_entity_poly.pdbx_strand_id
1 'polypeptide(L)' 'MNHDKENFHQLACICDKCQYDEASFLEKVQFKLHLMFCETCKDYAAKNNRLTTLIKQANISCLSLEEQKELKSYLKDKIT' A
#
# COMPACT_ATOMS: atom_id res chain seq x y z
N MET A 1 24.62 6.37 20.22
CA MET A 1 23.18 6.13 19.91
C MET A 1 22.44 7.45 19.93
N ASN A 2 22.60 8.30 18.91
CA ASN A 2 21.92 9.61 18.85
C ASN A 2 21.92 10.12 17.40
N HIS A 3 21.05 9.58 16.54
CA HIS A 3 20.80 10.22 15.23
C HIS A 3 19.40 9.98 14.62
N ASP A 4 18.44 9.40 15.36
CA ASP A 4 17.17 8.90 14.77
C ASP A 4 15.95 9.81 15.00
N LYS A 5 16.08 10.96 15.66
CA LYS A 5 14.90 11.75 16.08
C LYS A 5 14.40 12.80 15.10
N GLU A 6 15.18 13.20 14.08
CA GLU A 6 14.78 14.31 13.19
C GLU A 6 14.08 13.90 11.89
N ASN A 7 14.05 12.60 11.53
CA ASN A 7 13.51 12.16 10.22
C ASN A 7 12.34 11.16 10.30
N PHE A 8 11.82 10.85 11.50
CA PHE A 8 10.76 9.84 11.68
C PHE A 8 9.53 10.09 10.78
N HIS A 9 9.08 11.34 10.66
CA HIS A 9 7.90 11.69 9.87
C HIS A 9 8.13 11.54 8.36
N GLN A 10 9.33 11.87 7.88
CA GLN A 10 9.71 11.72 6.47
C GLN A 10 9.91 10.24 6.11
N LEU A 11 10.47 9.44 7.02
CA LEU A 11 10.70 8.01 6.84
C LEU A 11 9.39 7.20 6.84
N ALA A 12 8.43 7.55 7.69
CA ALA A 12 7.09 6.97 7.66
C ALA A 12 6.42 7.21 6.29
N CYS A 13 6.50 8.44 5.78
CA CYS A 13 5.97 8.81 4.47
C CYS A 13 6.63 8.00 3.32
N ILE A 14 7.95 7.79 3.35
CA ILE A 14 8.65 6.98 2.35
C ILE A 14 8.25 5.51 2.42
N CYS A 15 8.03 4.97 3.62
CA CYS A 15 7.56 3.60 3.83
C CYS A 15 6.18 3.38 3.20
N ASP A 16 5.24 4.27 3.47
CA ASP A 16 3.89 4.19 2.90
C ASP A 16 3.93 4.36 1.37
N LYS A 17 4.67 5.35 0.86
CA LYS A 17 4.88 5.52 -0.59
C LYS A 17 5.45 4.27 -1.26
N CYS A 18 6.40 3.58 -0.61
CA CYS A 18 6.97 2.35 -1.17
C CYS A 18 5.95 1.20 -1.23
N GLN A 19 5.02 1.14 -0.28
CA GLN A 19 4.00 0.09 -0.23
C GLN A 19 2.86 0.30 -1.23
N TYR A 20 2.51 1.55 -1.51
CA TYR A 20 1.51 1.91 -2.52
C TYR A 20 2.08 2.09 -3.93
N ASP A 21 3.37 1.75 -4.12
CA ASP A 21 4.11 1.89 -5.38
C ASP A 21 4.19 3.34 -5.91
N GLU A 22 4.05 4.31 -5.00
CA GLU A 22 4.13 5.75 -5.25
C GLU A 22 5.55 6.32 -5.06
N ALA A 23 6.47 5.50 -4.54
CA ALA A 23 7.86 5.89 -4.31
C ALA A 23 8.69 5.91 -5.59
N SER A 24 9.50 6.96 -5.74
CA SER A 24 10.52 7.08 -6.79
C SER A 24 11.60 5.99 -6.63
N PHE A 25 12.34 5.72 -7.70
CA PHE A 25 13.39 4.68 -7.68
C PHE A 25 14.44 4.91 -6.57
N LEU A 26 14.88 6.17 -6.39
CA LEU A 26 15.85 6.53 -5.34
C LEU A 26 15.28 6.35 -3.93
N GLU A 27 14.01 6.71 -3.73
CA GLU A 27 13.30 6.52 -2.45
C GLU A 27 13.20 5.02 -2.11
N LYS A 28 12.94 4.16 -3.10
CA LYS A 28 12.91 2.69 -2.92
C LYS A 28 14.26 2.13 -2.47
N VAL A 29 15.38 2.63 -3.00
CA VAL A 29 16.72 2.19 -2.60
C VAL A 29 17.03 2.63 -1.16
N GLN A 30 16.74 3.89 -0.82
CA GLN A 30 16.91 4.42 0.53
C GLN A 30 16.05 3.67 1.56
N PHE A 31 14.80 3.36 1.19
CA PHE A 31 13.90 2.57 2.02
C PHE A 31 14.44 1.16 2.30
N LYS A 32 14.96 0.48 1.28
CA LYS A 32 15.58 -0.85 1.46
C LYS A 32 16.79 -0.81 2.40
N LEU A 33 17.61 0.24 2.32
CA LEU A 33 18.70 0.44 3.27
C LEU A 33 18.16 0.66 4.69
N HIS A 34 17.14 1.50 4.85
CA HIS A 34 16.51 1.76 6.15
C HIS A 34 15.90 0.50 6.79
N LEU A 35 15.24 -0.35 6.00
CA LEU A 35 14.68 -1.64 6.46
C LEU A 35 15.73 -2.61 7.03
N MET A 36 17.00 -2.48 6.65
CA MET A 36 18.07 -3.29 7.23
C MET A 36 18.44 -2.88 8.66
N PHE A 37 18.25 -1.60 9.01
CA PHE A 37 18.65 -1.04 10.30
C PHE A 37 17.48 -0.75 11.25
N CYS A 38 16.26 -0.67 10.74
CA CYS A 38 15.07 -0.36 11.53
C CYS A 38 14.11 -1.56 11.60
N GLU A 39 14.09 -2.23 12.75
CA GLU A 39 13.22 -3.40 13.00
C GLU A 39 11.73 -3.03 12.94
N THR A 40 11.34 -1.87 13.46
CA THR A 40 9.95 -1.38 13.42
C THR A 40 9.44 -1.26 11.99
N CYS A 41 10.23 -0.67 11.09
CA CYS A 41 9.86 -0.53 9.67
C CYS A 41 9.87 -1.88 8.96
N LYS A 42 10.77 -2.80 9.33
CA LYS A 42 10.80 -4.17 8.83
C LYS A 42 9.53 -4.94 9.19
N ASP A 43 9.09 -4.86 10.43
CA ASP A 43 7.87 -5.49 10.91
C ASP A 43 6.61 -4.90 10.27
N TYR A 44 6.55 -3.57 10.15
CA TYR A 44 5.46 -2.88 9.47
C TYR A 44 5.36 -3.30 8.00
N ALA A 45 6.48 -3.27 7.26
CA ALA A 45 6.53 -3.70 5.87
C ALA A 45 6.17 -5.21 5.72
N ALA A 46 6.62 -6.06 6.64
CA ALA A 46 6.29 -7.49 6.62
C ALA A 46 4.80 -7.75 6.82
N LYS A 47 4.16 -7.05 7.77
CA LYS A 47 2.71 -7.14 8.02
C LYS A 47 1.90 -6.70 6.79
N ASN A 48 2.27 -5.60 6.16
CA ASN A 48 1.53 -5.07 5.01
C ASN A 48 1.74 -5.91 3.74
N ASN A 49 2.93 -6.48 3.55
CA ASN A 49 3.18 -7.48 2.52
C ASN A 49 2.31 -8.73 2.73
N ARG A 50 2.23 -9.25 3.97
CA ARG A 50 1.38 -10.39 4.29
C ARG A 50 -0.10 -10.11 3.99
N LEU A 51 -0.59 -8.94 4.38
CA LEU A 51 -1.97 -8.52 4.07
C LEU A 51 -2.20 -8.49 2.55
N THR A 52 -1.29 -7.89 1.80
CA THR A 52 -1.35 -7.82 0.34
C THR A 52 -1.37 -9.20 -0.31
N THR A 53 -0.52 -10.12 0.18
CA THR A 53 -0.51 -11.51 -0.28
C THR A 53 -1.84 -12.21 0.01
N LEU A 54 -2.38 -12.07 1.22
CA LEU A 54 -3.66 -12.68 1.59
C LEU A 54 -4.81 -12.15 0.73
N ILE A 55 -4.85 -10.84 0.46
CA ILE A 55 -5.85 -10.24 -0.43
C ILE A 55 -5.73 -10.80 -1.85
N LYS A 56 -4.52 -10.91 -2.39
CA LYS A 56 -4.27 -11.51 -3.71
C LYS A 56 -4.65 -13.00 -3.75
N GLN A 57 -4.37 -13.75 -2.68
CA GLN A 57 -4.73 -15.17 -2.54
C GLN A 57 -6.23 -15.39 -2.37
N ALA A 58 -6.93 -14.48 -1.69
CA ALA A 58 -8.37 -14.53 -1.51
C ALA A 58 -9.14 -14.39 -2.84
N ASN A 59 -8.44 -14.10 -3.95
CA ASN A 59 -8.98 -13.97 -5.30
C ASN A 59 -10.27 -13.17 -5.33
N ILE A 60 -10.28 -12.05 -4.57
CA ILE A 60 -11.44 -11.20 -4.42
C ILE A 60 -11.71 -10.59 -5.80
N SER A 61 -12.73 -11.12 -6.48
CA SER A 61 -13.23 -10.57 -7.73
C SER A 61 -13.97 -9.28 -7.41
N CYS A 62 -13.25 -8.16 -7.43
CA CYS A 62 -13.88 -6.85 -7.39
C CYS A 62 -14.62 -6.63 -8.71
N LEU A 63 -15.82 -6.05 -8.60
CA LEU A 63 -16.61 -5.64 -9.76
C LEU A 63 -15.77 -4.68 -10.61
N SER A 64 -15.58 -4.97 -11.89
CA SER A 64 -14.86 -4.07 -12.80
C SER A 64 -15.60 -2.74 -12.92
N LEU A 65 -14.89 -1.70 -13.36
CA LEU A 65 -15.49 -0.38 -13.58
C LEU A 65 -16.64 -0.45 -14.59
N GLU A 66 -16.53 -1.31 -15.60
CA GLU A 66 -17.57 -1.57 -16.60
C GLU A 66 -18.80 -2.21 -15.95
N GLU A 67 -18.61 -3.32 -15.24
CA GLU A 67 -19.70 -4.04 -14.54
C GLU A 67 -20.38 -3.16 -13.48
N GLN A 68 -19.62 -2.28 -12.81
CA GLN A 68 -20.17 -1.32 -11.86
C GLN A 68 -21.05 -0.27 -12.54
N LYS A 69 -20.64 0.23 -13.71
CA LYS A 69 -21.44 1.19 -14.48
C LYS A 69 -22.71 0.54 -15.01
N GLU A 70 -22.61 -0.67 -15.55
CA GLU A 70 -23.77 -1.42 -16.02
C GLU A 70 -24.75 -1.71 -14.88
N LEU A 71 -24.27 -2.16 -13.73
CA LEU A 71 -25.11 -2.38 -12.54
C LEU A 71 -25.80 -1.09 -12.08
N LYS A 72 -25.10 0.05 -12.08
CA LYS A 72 -25.67 1.36 -11.73
C LYS A 72 -26.74 1.81 -12.73
N SER A 73 -26.55 1.56 -14.03
CA SER A 73 -27.54 1.87 -15.05
C SER A 73 -28.79 1.01 -14.88
N TYR A 74 -28.59 -0.31 -14.75
CA TYR A 74 -29.67 -1.28 -14.54
C TYR A 74 -30.52 -0.96 -13.31
N LEU A 75 -29.90 -0.58 -12.19
CA LEU A 75 -30.61 -0.21 -10.98
C LEU A 75 -31.41 1.09 -11.16
N LYS A 76 -30.87 2.09 -11.88
CA LYS A 76 -31.60 3.33 -12.17
C LYS A 76 -32.84 3.09 -13.04
N ASP A 77 -32.70 2.25 -14.06
CA ASP A 77 -33.79 1.93 -14.99
C ASP A 77 -34.92 1.12 -14.33
N LYS A 78 -34.61 0.33 -13.28
CA LYS A 78 -35.62 -0.43 -12.52
C LYS A 78 -36.26 0.33 -11.36
N ILE A 79 -35.63 1.40 -10.88
CA ILE A 79 -36.14 2.24 -9.79
C ILE A 79 -37.03 3.37 -10.35
N THR A 80 -36.99 3.60 -11.67
CA THR A 80 -37.86 4.53 -12.40
C THR A 80 -39.05 3.79 -13.00
#